data_AF-A0A349B6E8-F1
#
_entry.id   AF-A0A349B6E8-F1
#
_cell.length_a   1.000
_cell.length_b   1.000
_cell.length_c   1.000
_cell.angle_alpha   90.00
_cell.angle_beta   90.00
_cell.angle_gamma   90.00
#
_symmetry.space_group_name_H-M   'P 1'
#
loop_
_entity.id
_entity.type
_entity.pdbx_description
1 polymer ?
#
loop_
_entity_poly.entity_id
_entity_poly.type
_entity_poly.pdbx_seq_one_letter_code
_entity_poly.pdbx_strand_id
1 'polypeptide(L)'
;MRSAFARRYDQLTARMEDAWLQEARADLLAGLSGTVVELGAGTGHNLEHYPETVERLVLTEPSAAMRDQLRTRVNEASRPFDVEIVDATADRLPFNDGTA
;
A
#
# COMPACT_ATOMS: atom_id res chain seq x y z
N MET A 1 -22.32 5.04 10.98
CA MET A 1 -21.44 6.08 11.56
C MET A 1 -20.07 5.51 11.93
N ARG A 2 -19.27 5.03 10.95
CA ARG A 2 -17.89 4.54 11.17
C ARG A 2 -16.87 5.07 10.15
N SER A 3 -17.32 5.86 9.18
CA SER A 3 -16.55 6.18 7.97
C SER A 3 -15.96 7.59 7.94
N ALA A 4 -16.34 8.47 8.86
CA ALA A 4 -15.88 9.87 8.86
C ALA A 4 -14.62 10.10 9.70
N PHE A 5 -14.34 9.23 10.69
CA PHE A 5 -13.23 9.43 11.64
C PHE A 5 -11.87 9.00 11.05
N ALA A 6 -11.77 7.78 10.50
CA ALA A 6 -10.54 7.28 9.87
C ALA A 6 -10.09 8.16 8.68
N ARG A 7 -11.03 8.48 7.78
CA ARG A 7 -10.74 9.32 6.60
C ARG A 7 -10.26 10.74 6.93
N ARG A 8 -10.64 11.31 8.08
CA ARG A 8 -10.18 12.64 8.48
C ARG A 8 -8.83 12.60 9.19
N TYR A 9 -8.53 11.53 9.93
CA TYR A 9 -7.25 11.35 10.61
C TYR A 9 -6.12 11.06 9.61
N ASP A 10 -6.35 10.16 8.65
CA ASP A 10 -5.34 9.78 7.66
C ASP A 10 -5.07 10.88 6.63
N GLN A 11 -6.07 11.72 6.31
CA GLN A 11 -5.89 12.89 5.43
C GLN A 11 -5.10 14.03 6.09
N LEU A 12 -5.09 14.08 7.43
CA LEU A 12 -4.32 15.08 8.19
C LEU A 12 -2.85 14.65 8.34
N THR A 13 -2.58 13.35 8.50
CA THR A 13 -1.20 12.82 8.56
C THR A 13 -0.56 12.66 7.18
N ALA A 14 -1.32 12.33 6.13
CA ALA A 14 -0.79 12.22 4.76
C ALA A 14 -0.24 13.54 4.17
N ARG A 15 -0.55 14.69 4.77
CA ARG A 15 -0.02 16.01 4.36
C ARG A 15 1.20 16.46 5.18
N MET A 16 1.57 15.70 6.19
CA MET A 16 2.73 15.94 7.05
C MET A 16 3.70 14.76 6.97
N GLU A 17 4.11 14.40 5.75
CA GLU A 17 5.25 13.49 5.59
C GLU A 17 6.53 14.23 5.97
N ASP A 18 6.89 14.11 7.25
CA ASP A 18 8.22 14.49 7.70
C ASP A 18 9.23 13.46 7.14
N ALA A 19 10.43 13.92 6.77
CA ALA A 19 11.50 13.07 6.20
C ALA A 19 11.80 11.82 7.04
N TRP A 20 11.58 11.89 8.35
CA TRP A 20 11.72 10.76 9.26
C TRP A 20 10.74 9.62 8.96
N LEU A 21 9.50 9.92 8.58
CA LEU A 21 8.51 8.90 8.25
C LEU A 21 8.84 8.19 6.92
N GLN A 22 9.40 8.94 5.98
CA GLN A 22 9.91 8.43 4.71
C GLN A 22 11.10 7.46 4.93
N GLU A 23 12.06 7.82 5.78
CA GLU A 23 13.18 6.95 6.16
C GLU A 23 12.70 5.69 6.90
N ALA A 24 11.77 5.84 7.86
CA ALA A 24 11.21 4.71 8.59
C ALA A 24 10.49 3.69 7.68
N ARG A 25 9.82 4.15 6.61
CA ARG A 25 9.22 3.26 5.61
C ARG A 25 10.26 2.54 4.78
N ALA A 26 11.28 3.25 4.31
CA ALA A 26 12.38 2.64 3.57
C ALA A 26 13.05 1.52 4.39
N ASP A 27 13.38 1.80 5.65
CA ASP A 27 13.99 0.81 6.56
C ASP A 27 13.08 -0.39 6.82
N LEU A 28 11.78 -0.16 7.01
CA LEU A 28 10.80 -1.23 7.24
C LEU A 28 10.70 -2.20 6.06
N LEU A 29 10.77 -1.67 4.83
CA LEU A 29 10.53 -2.46 3.61
C LEU A 29 11.81 -2.98 2.95
N ALA A 30 12.99 -2.48 3.34
CA ALA A 30 14.27 -2.78 2.69
C ALA A 30 14.62 -4.29 2.61
N GLY A 31 14.14 -5.09 3.56
CA GLY A 31 14.42 -6.53 3.61
C GLY A 31 13.42 -7.42 2.86
N LEU A 32 12.38 -6.85 2.23
CA LEU A 32 11.33 -7.61 1.59
C LEU A 32 11.75 -8.16 0.22
N SER A 33 11.25 -9.33 -0.14
CA SER A 33 11.54 -9.97 -1.42
C SER A 33 10.42 -10.90 -1.89
N GLY A 34 10.43 -11.25 -3.19
CA GLY A 34 9.46 -12.17 -3.78
C GLY A 34 8.05 -11.57 -3.88
N THR A 35 7.03 -12.32 -3.48
CA THR A 35 5.64 -11.84 -3.46
C THR A 35 5.30 -11.23 -2.11
N VAL A 36 4.90 -9.96 -2.11
CA VAL A 36 4.54 -9.19 -0.92
C VAL A 36 3.07 -8.80 -0.97
N VAL A 37 2.35 -8.99 0.14
CA VAL A 37 0.97 -8.54 0.31
C VAL A 37 0.95 -7.38 1.31
N GLU A 38 0.50 -6.21 0.88
CA GLU A 38 0.26 -5.06 1.75
C GLU A 38 -1.22 -4.99 2.15
N LEU A 39 -1.46 -4.88 3.46
CA LEU A 39 -2.80 -4.74 4.01
C LEU A 39 -3.13 -3.28 4.26
N GLY A 40 -4.19 -2.77 3.63
CA GLY A 40 -4.61 -1.37 3.77
C GLY A 40 -3.62 -0.40 3.13
N ALA A 41 -3.33 -0.61 1.85
CA ALA A 41 -2.37 0.20 1.10
C ALA A 41 -2.77 1.69 1.01
N GLY A 42 -4.02 2.03 1.34
CA GLY A 42 -4.52 3.39 1.33
C GLY A 42 -4.34 4.01 -0.06
N THR A 43 -3.61 5.12 -0.12
CA THR A 43 -3.29 5.79 -1.39
C THR A 43 -1.92 5.39 -1.96
N GLY A 44 -1.14 4.54 -1.27
CA GLY A 44 0.13 3.99 -1.78
C GLY A 44 1.40 4.73 -1.36
N HIS A 45 1.46 5.28 -0.14
CA HIS A 45 2.69 5.97 0.35
C HIS A 45 3.90 5.04 0.50
N ASN A 46 3.69 3.73 0.59
CA ASN A 46 4.77 2.75 0.67
C ASN A 46 5.36 2.40 -0.70
N LEU A 47 4.72 2.79 -1.81
CA LEU A 47 5.04 2.28 -3.14
C LEU A 47 6.49 2.58 -3.57
N GLU A 48 7.00 3.76 -3.23
CA GLU A 48 8.36 4.21 -3.60
C GLU A 48 9.46 3.58 -2.74
N HIS A 49 9.09 2.88 -1.67
CA HIS A 49 10.01 2.32 -0.68
C HIS A 49 10.25 0.83 -0.86
N TYR A 50 9.52 0.16 -1.75
CA TYR A 50 9.72 -1.27 -2.00
C TYR A 50 11.01 -1.51 -2.78
N PRO A 51 11.87 -2.43 -2.31
CA PRO A 51 13.13 -2.73 -2.99
C PRO A 51 12.91 -3.53 -4.28
N GLU A 52 13.90 -3.51 -5.16
CA GLU A 52 13.91 -4.30 -6.40
C GLU A 52 13.92 -5.83 -6.19
N THR A 53 14.17 -6.28 -4.97
CA THR A 53 14.07 -7.69 -4.57
C THR A 53 12.63 -8.19 -4.49
N VAL A 54 11.65 -7.29 -4.49
CA VAL A 54 10.24 -7.63 -4.66
C VAL A 54 9.98 -7.95 -6.12
N GLU A 55 9.27 -9.05 -6.38
CA GLU A 55 8.89 -9.49 -7.73
C GLU A 55 7.43 -9.12 -8.04
N ARG A 56 6.54 -9.29 -7.05
CA ARG A 56 5.12 -8.98 -7.14
C ARG A 56 4.62 -8.36 -5.85
N LEU A 57 3.92 -7.24 -5.97
CA LEU A 57 3.31 -6.52 -4.86
C LEU A 57 1.79 -6.52 -5.01
N VAL A 58 1.08 -7.08 -4.02
CA VAL A 58 -0.37 -7.12 -3.97
C VAL A 58 -0.87 -6.16 -2.90
N LEU A 59 -1.58 -5.13 -3.32
CA LEU A 59 -2.04 -4.04 -2.48
C LEU A 59 -3.54 -4.21 -2.20
N THR A 60 -3.90 -4.49 -0.95
CA THR A 60 -5.30 -4.58 -0.55
C THR A 60 -5.80 -3.27 0.04
N GLU A 61 -6.94 -2.78 -0.43
CA GLU A 61 -7.56 -1.56 0.10
C GLU A 61 -9.08 -1.59 -0.09
N PRO A 62 -9.90 -1.58 0.98
CA PRO A 62 -11.35 -1.69 0.87
C PRO A 62 -12.07 -0.39 0.43
N SER A 63 -11.42 0.77 0.54
CA SER A 63 -12.00 2.05 0.14
C SER A 63 -11.80 2.30 -1.35
N ALA A 64 -12.90 2.25 -2.13
CA ALA A 64 -12.87 2.54 -3.57
C ALA A 64 -12.20 3.89 -3.90
N ALA A 65 -12.49 4.94 -3.13
CA ALA A 65 -11.90 6.26 -3.34
C ALA A 65 -10.38 6.29 -3.10
N MET A 66 -9.86 5.47 -2.19
CA MET A 66 -8.41 5.35 -1.96
C MET A 66 -7.77 4.49 -3.06
N ARG A 67 -8.44 3.40 -3.49
CA ARG A 67 -8.00 2.60 -4.64
C ARG A 67 -7.88 3.42 -5.91
N ASP A 68 -8.75 4.39 -6.15
CA ASP A 68 -8.65 5.26 -7.33
C ASP A 68 -7.38 6.11 -7.30
N GLN A 69 -7.03 6.69 -6.15
CA GLN A 69 -5.76 7.43 -5.99
C GLN A 69 -4.55 6.50 -6.06
N LEU A 70 -4.65 5.33 -5.46
CA LEU A 70 -3.62 4.30 -5.49
C LEU A 70 -3.34 3.86 -6.94
N ARG A 71 -4.37 3.63 -7.75
CA ARG A 71 -4.22 3.31 -9.18
C ARG A 71 -3.48 4.41 -9.93
N THR A 72 -3.80 5.67 -9.70
CA THR A 72 -3.08 6.80 -10.30
C THR A 72 -1.60 6.76 -9.93
N ARG A 73 -1.28 6.66 -8.62
CA ARG A 73 0.10 6.60 -8.14
C ARG A 73 0.85 5.38 -8.70
N VAL A 74 0.19 4.22 -8.74
CA VAL A 74 0.73 3.00 -9.36
C VAL A 74 0.94 3.18 -10.86
N ASN A 75 0.10 3.92 -11.58
CA ASN A 75 0.33 4.13 -13.02
C ASN A 75 1.46 5.13 -13.30
N GLU A 76 1.73 6.06 -12.38
CA GLU A 76 2.77 7.08 -12.52
C GLU A 76 4.16 6.61 -12.03
N ALA A 77 4.20 5.66 -11.09
CA ALA A 77 5.45 5.18 -10.52
C ALA A 77 6.24 4.29 -11.50
N SER A 78 7.50 4.63 -11.74
CA SER A 78 8.45 3.70 -12.35
C SER A 78 8.90 2.68 -11.31
N ARG A 79 8.81 1.39 -11.62
CA ARG A 79 9.14 0.30 -10.71
C ARG A 79 9.61 -0.95 -11.47
N PRO A 80 10.45 -1.79 -10.85
CA PRO A 80 10.96 -3.00 -11.48
C PRO A 80 10.06 -4.24 -11.28
N PHE A 81 8.93 -4.11 -10.57
CA PHE A 81 8.08 -5.23 -10.17
C PHE A 81 6.59 -5.05 -10.53
N ASP A 82 5.87 -6.17 -10.56
CA ASP A 82 4.44 -6.19 -10.85
C ASP A 82 3.63 -5.71 -9.64
N VAL A 83 2.55 -4.97 -9.90
CA VAL A 83 1.64 -4.47 -8.86
C VAL A 83 0.19 -4.82 -9.19
N GLU A 84 -0.50 -5.41 -8.23
CA GLU A 84 -1.93 -5.69 -8.28
C GLU A 84 -2.66 -4.93 -7.16
N ILE A 85 -3.84 -4.37 -7.48
CA ILE A 85 -4.69 -3.69 -6.49
C ILE A 85 -5.97 -4.51 -6.30
N VAL A 86 -6.22 -4.93 -5.07
CA VAL A 86 -7.32 -5.83 -4.70
C VAL A 86 -8.29 -5.11 -3.76
N ASP A 87 -9.59 -5.25 -4.04
CA ASP A 87 -10.65 -4.85 -3.11
C ASP A 87 -10.83 -5.93 -2.05
N ALA A 88 -10.19 -5.75 -0.89
CA ALA A 88 -10.28 -6.66 0.23
C ALA A 88 -10.09 -5.94 1.56
N THR A 89 -10.70 -6.49 2.62
CA THR A 89 -10.39 -6.12 3.99
C THR A 89 -9.37 -7.11 4.57
N ALA A 90 -8.65 -6.70 5.61
CA ALA A 90 -7.64 -7.56 6.25
C ALA A 90 -8.22 -8.88 6.83
N ASP A 91 -9.50 -8.88 7.22
CA ASP A 91 -10.21 -10.06 7.73
C ASP A 91 -10.74 -10.98 6.62
N ARG A 92 -10.72 -10.57 5.35
CA ARG A 92 -11.30 -11.30 4.22
C ARG A 92 -10.46 -11.15 2.95
N LEU A 93 -9.30 -11.79 2.96
CA LEU A 93 -8.39 -11.83 1.81
C LEU A 93 -8.84 -12.87 0.78
N PRO A 94 -8.72 -12.59 -0.54
CA PRO A 94 -9.08 -13.51 -1.60
C PRO A 94 -7.96 -14.50 -1.93
N PHE A 95 -7.19 -14.94 -0.93
CA PHE A 95 -6.08 -15.86 -1.08
C PHE A 95 -6.34 -17.14 -0.29
N ASN A 96 -5.86 -18.27 -0.81
CA ASN A 96 -5.81 -19.50 -0.03
C ASN A 96 -4.63 -19.42 0.95
N ASP A 97 -4.65 -20.28 1.96
CA ASP A 97 -3.54 -20.40 2.90
C ASP A 97 -2.22 -20.67 2.16
N GLY A 98 -1.18 -19.91 2.52
CA GLY A 98 0.13 -19.97 1.86
C GLY A 98 0.19 -19.47 0.42
N THR A 99 -0.81 -18.73 -0.08
CA THR A 99 -0.84 -18.21 -1.46
C THR A 99 -1.08 -16.70 -1.51
N ALA A 100 -0.69 -16.07 -2.64
CA ALA A 100 -1.00 -14.69 -3.03
C ALA A 100 -0.88 -14.52 -4.56
#